data_AF-A0A2V7LDW3-F1
#
_entry.id   AF-A0A2V7LDW3-F1
#
_cell.length_a   1.000
_cell.length_b   1.000
_cell.length_c   1.000
_cell.angle_alpha   90.00
_cell.angle_beta   90.00
_cell.angle_gamma   90.00
#
_symmetry.space_group_name_H-M   'P 1'
#
loop_
_entity.id
_entity.type
_entity.pdbx_description
1 polymer ?
#
loop_
_entity_poly.entity_id
_entity_poly.type
_entity_poly.pdbx_seq_one_letter_code
_entity_poly.pdbx_strand_id
1 'polypeptide(L)'
;MRIGLTYRPGVRPGMVVLPGRGAVLDSVRAILARDLDYSDRFELITLPGGDSLRATAVAPAPRSPAAAPARGGGAAAAGLNYPLYQALGADFAVTLTAVPGDTQSMMVHDVAGGGVRREFRVHLPPLTDAGFRMAVHRLSDRALEAALGVGGIAATRVLYVMEGKVYAIDEDGADQRLVSSTDHAALSPAWASDGRRFAYMEFWEGHGRLFVQDVASGKRTGVATSGQALDFTPAFSPDGKTLAFSRATEEGTDLYTVNIKDGCCLQRLFVQRAGVVARRTERRLPPRRGRYLAGVCPGRTNARGAAAHLGRAE
;
A
#
# COMPACT_ATOMS: atom_id res chain seq x y z
N MET A 1 21.01 -22.04 -10.71
CA MET A 1 19.95 -22.05 -11.75
C MET A 1 19.06 -20.83 -11.50
N ARG A 2 19.16 -19.76 -12.30
CA ARG A 2 18.16 -18.68 -12.26
C ARG A 2 17.03 -19.13 -13.18
N ILE A 3 15.90 -19.53 -12.60
CA ILE A 3 14.68 -19.80 -13.36
C ILE A 3 14.15 -18.42 -13.76
N GLY A 4 14.54 -17.95 -14.95
CA GLY A 4 14.02 -16.74 -15.54
C GLY A 4 12.62 -17.02 -16.07
N LEU A 5 11.59 -16.56 -15.36
CA LEU A 5 10.24 -16.47 -15.91
C LEU A 5 10.31 -15.58 -17.15
N THR A 6 10.05 -16.14 -18.33
CA THR A 6 9.99 -15.36 -19.57
C THR A 6 8.59 -14.74 -19.66
N TYR A 7 8.42 -13.57 -19.05
CA TYR A 7 7.16 -12.83 -19.12
C TYR A 7 6.99 -12.27 -20.53
N ARG A 8 5.86 -12.56 -21.20
CA ARG A 8 5.48 -11.84 -22.41
C ARG A 8 4.84 -10.51 -21.98
N PRO A 9 5.42 -9.35 -22.30
CA PRO A 9 4.80 -8.06 -22.01
C PRO A 9 3.37 -8.03 -22.56
N GLY A 10 2.40 -7.65 -21.73
CA GLY A 10 0.99 -7.56 -22.10
C GLY A 10 0.13 -8.82 -21.85
N VAL A 11 0.68 -9.91 -21.30
CA VAL A 11 -0.10 -11.08 -20.87
C VAL A 11 -0.09 -11.15 -19.34
N ARG A 12 -1.28 -11.22 -18.71
CA ARG A 12 -1.39 -11.40 -17.25
C ARG A 12 -1.29 -12.89 -16.92
N PRO A 13 -0.47 -13.30 -15.93
CA PRO A 13 -0.38 -14.68 -15.52
C PRO A 13 -1.71 -15.19 -14.96
N GLY A 14 -2.03 -16.44 -15.26
CA GLY A 14 -3.22 -17.09 -14.74
C GLY A 14 -3.09 -17.38 -13.25
N MET A 15 -4.10 -17.04 -12.46
CA MET A 15 -4.15 -17.30 -11.02
C MET A 15 -5.44 -18.03 -10.67
N VAL A 16 -5.34 -19.11 -9.93
CA VAL A 16 -6.50 -19.80 -9.33
C VAL A 16 -6.51 -19.65 -7.82
N VAL A 17 -7.63 -19.21 -7.26
CA VAL A 17 -7.84 -19.16 -5.80
C VAL A 17 -8.77 -20.31 -5.41
N LEU A 18 -8.22 -21.27 -4.68
CA LEU A 18 -8.89 -22.53 -4.38
C LEU A 18 -9.75 -22.41 -3.11
N PRO A 19 -10.92 -23.09 -3.08
CA PRO A 19 -11.79 -23.09 -1.92
C PRO A 19 -11.09 -23.70 -0.71
N GLY A 20 -11.24 -23.05 0.45
CA GLY A 20 -10.90 -23.63 1.74
C GLY A 20 -12.09 -24.37 2.34
N ARG A 21 -11.88 -25.18 3.38
CA ARG A 21 -12.98 -25.78 4.14
C ARG A 21 -13.43 -24.83 5.26
N GLY A 22 -14.68 -24.35 5.18
CA GLY A 22 -15.36 -23.60 6.24
C GLY A 22 -15.74 -22.18 5.83
N ALA A 23 -16.86 -21.68 6.39
CA ALA A 23 -17.49 -20.42 5.98
C ALA A 23 -16.57 -19.18 6.04
N VAL A 24 -15.64 -19.14 7.00
CA VAL A 24 -14.65 -18.04 7.09
C VAL A 24 -13.76 -18.03 5.86
N LEU A 25 -13.32 -19.20 5.39
CA LEU A 25 -12.41 -19.31 4.24
C LEU A 25 -13.10 -18.96 2.93
N ASP A 26 -14.42 -19.15 2.82
CA ASP A 26 -15.19 -18.70 1.66
C ASP A 26 -15.18 -17.17 1.55
N SER A 27 -15.36 -16.48 2.68
CA SER A 27 -15.29 -15.01 2.74
C SER A 27 -13.88 -14.49 2.45
N VAL A 28 -12.86 -15.13 3.03
CA VAL A 28 -11.44 -14.80 2.76
C VAL A 28 -11.14 -14.97 1.27
N ARG A 29 -11.56 -16.10 0.68
CA ARG A 29 -11.36 -16.38 -0.75
C ARG A 29 -12.05 -15.36 -1.64
N ALA A 30 -13.29 -14.97 -1.33
CA ALA A 30 -14.01 -14.00 -2.14
C ALA A 30 -13.30 -12.63 -2.18
N ILE A 31 -12.84 -12.13 -1.03
CA ILE A 31 -12.08 -10.88 -0.95
C ILE A 31 -10.73 -11.04 -1.66
N LEU A 32 -10.00 -12.12 -1.37
CA LEU A 32 -8.68 -12.36 -1.95
C LEU A 32 -8.71 -12.51 -3.47
N ALA A 33 -9.72 -13.20 -4.01
CA ALA A 33 -9.90 -13.29 -5.45
C ALA A 33 -10.20 -11.91 -6.07
N ARG A 34 -11.11 -11.14 -5.46
CA ARG A 34 -11.41 -9.78 -5.95
C ARG A 34 -10.19 -8.87 -5.94
N ASP A 35 -9.41 -8.87 -4.86
CA ASP A 35 -8.20 -8.05 -4.74
C ASP A 35 -7.14 -8.41 -5.80
N LEU A 36 -6.93 -9.71 -6.03
CA LEU A 36 -5.97 -10.17 -7.03
C LEU A 36 -6.42 -9.86 -8.46
N ASP A 37 -7.72 -9.87 -8.74
CA ASP A 37 -8.28 -9.40 -10.01
C ASP A 37 -8.10 -7.88 -10.17
N TYR A 38 -8.46 -7.10 -9.15
CA TYR A 38 -8.38 -5.63 -9.16
C TYR A 38 -6.94 -5.10 -9.21
N SER A 39 -5.96 -5.93 -8.84
CA SER A 39 -4.55 -5.60 -9.03
C SER A 39 -4.15 -5.41 -10.50
N ASP A 40 -4.97 -5.90 -11.44
CA ASP A 40 -4.68 -5.97 -12.88
C ASP A 40 -3.37 -6.73 -13.19
N ARG A 41 -2.90 -7.57 -12.24
CA ARG A 41 -1.66 -8.36 -12.38
C ARG A 41 -1.90 -9.82 -12.70
N PHE A 42 -3.14 -10.30 -12.55
CA PHE A 42 -3.49 -11.69 -12.81
C PHE A 42 -4.72 -11.77 -13.70
N GLU A 43 -4.83 -12.87 -14.44
CA GLU A 43 -6.10 -13.32 -14.99
C GLU A 43 -6.66 -14.38 -14.05
N LEU A 44 -7.78 -14.09 -13.37
CA LEU A 44 -8.37 -15.04 -12.46
C LEU A 44 -9.11 -16.15 -13.19
N ILE A 45 -8.66 -17.38 -12.95
CA ILE A 45 -9.25 -18.58 -13.54
C ILE A 45 -10.39 -19.04 -12.65
N THR A 46 -11.59 -19.00 -13.21
CA THR A 46 -12.77 -19.62 -12.61
C THR A 46 -12.83 -21.10 -12.99
N LEU A 47 -13.07 -21.96 -12.00
CA LEU A 47 -13.12 -23.40 -12.20
C LEU A 47 -14.50 -23.82 -12.75
N PRO A 48 -14.58 -24.56 -13.88
CA PRO A 48 -15.85 -25.08 -14.41
C PRO A 48 -16.58 -25.94 -13.38
N GLY A 49 -17.86 -25.65 -13.12
CA GLY A 49 -18.66 -26.34 -12.09
C GLY A 49 -18.54 -25.77 -10.68
N GLY A 50 -17.87 -24.63 -10.51
CA GLY A 50 -17.62 -24.02 -9.20
C GLY A 50 -16.60 -24.84 -8.38
N ASP A 51 -16.71 -24.79 -7.05
CA ASP A 51 -15.77 -25.37 -6.08
C ASP A 51 -15.68 -26.91 -6.09
N SER A 52 -16.24 -27.55 -7.11
CA SER A 52 -16.50 -28.98 -7.20
C SER A 52 -15.64 -29.72 -8.23
N LEU A 53 -14.54 -29.13 -8.71
CA LEU A 53 -13.55 -29.88 -9.50
C LEU A 53 -12.83 -30.91 -8.62
N ARG A 54 -13.45 -32.07 -8.47
CA ARG A 54 -12.78 -33.29 -8.05
C ARG A 54 -12.19 -33.90 -9.30
N ALA A 55 -10.86 -34.04 -9.32
CA ALA A 55 -10.24 -34.99 -10.22
C ALA A 55 -10.76 -36.38 -9.82
N THR A 56 -11.77 -36.88 -10.54
CA THR A 56 -12.00 -38.31 -10.59
C THR A 56 -10.74 -38.88 -11.19
N ALA A 57 -9.91 -39.50 -10.34
CA ALA A 57 -8.82 -40.32 -10.81
C ALA A 57 -9.46 -41.34 -11.76
N VAL A 58 -9.25 -41.16 -13.06
CA VAL A 58 -9.48 -42.23 -14.02
C VAL A 58 -8.44 -43.27 -13.66
N ALA A 59 -8.86 -44.23 -12.84
CA ALA A 59 -8.05 -45.38 -12.51
C ALA A 59 -7.64 -46.04 -13.84
N PRO A 60 -6.35 -46.26 -14.11
CA PRO A 60 -5.99 -47.21 -15.16
C PRO A 60 -6.60 -48.57 -14.77
N ALA A 61 -7.18 -49.25 -15.76
CA ALA A 61 -7.93 -50.49 -15.60
C ALA A 61 -7.20 -51.53 -14.69
N PRO A 62 -7.94 -52.33 -13.90
CA PRO A 62 -7.34 -53.18 -12.89
C PRO A 62 -6.54 -54.33 -13.53
N ARG A 63 -5.27 -54.43 -13.14
CA ARG A 63 -4.55 -55.71 -13.10
C ARG A 63 -4.42 -56.11 -11.62
N SER A 64 -5.19 -57.10 -11.19
CA SER A 64 -5.19 -57.68 -9.84
C SER A 64 -3.96 -58.59 -9.60
N PRO A 65 -3.73 -59.11 -8.38
CA PRO A 65 -3.18 -58.37 -7.24
C PRO A 65 -2.02 -59.13 -6.51
N ALA A 66 -1.25 -58.44 -5.68
CA ALA A 66 -0.51 -59.07 -4.57
C ALA A 66 -0.33 -58.09 -3.39
N ALA A 67 -0.44 -58.63 -2.19
CA ALA A 67 -0.79 -57.97 -0.92
C ALA A 67 0.36 -57.30 -0.14
N ALA A 68 0.04 -56.26 0.64
CA ALA A 68 0.18 -56.21 2.12
C ALA A 68 -0.19 -54.81 2.67
N PRO A 69 -0.69 -54.69 3.92
CA PRO A 69 -1.25 -53.44 4.45
C PRO A 69 -0.21 -52.63 5.24
N ALA A 70 -0.22 -51.30 5.10
CA ALA A 70 0.43 -50.40 6.03
C ALA A 70 -0.62 -49.51 6.72
N ARG A 71 -0.69 -49.66 8.05
CA ARG A 71 -1.46 -48.84 8.98
C ARG A 71 -0.78 -47.48 9.16
N GLY A 72 -1.61 -46.45 9.34
CA GLY A 72 -1.31 -45.29 10.17
C GLY A 72 -0.58 -44.15 9.47
N GLY A 73 -1.22 -42.98 9.46
CA GLY A 73 -0.56 -41.72 9.06
C GLY A 73 -1.59 -40.64 8.80
N GLY A 74 -1.50 -39.54 9.55
CA GLY A 74 -2.44 -38.41 9.53
C GLY A 74 -2.67 -37.83 8.13
N ALA A 75 -3.76 -37.09 8.01
CA ALA A 75 -4.19 -36.41 6.80
C ALA A 75 -3.09 -35.47 6.25
N ALA A 76 -2.20 -36.03 5.43
CA ALA A 76 -1.34 -35.27 4.55
C ALA A 76 -2.25 -34.57 3.55
N ALA A 77 -2.12 -33.24 3.46
CA ALA A 77 -2.73 -32.47 2.39
C ALA A 77 -2.40 -33.15 1.06
N ALA A 78 -3.41 -33.68 0.38
CA ALA A 78 -3.25 -34.21 -0.96
C ALA A 78 -2.60 -33.12 -1.83
N GLY A 79 -1.44 -33.41 -2.40
CA GLY A 79 -0.69 -32.46 -3.22
C GLY A 79 -1.58 -31.90 -4.34
N LEU A 80 -1.41 -30.62 -4.63
CA LEU A 80 -2.16 -29.95 -5.69
C LEU A 80 -1.91 -30.64 -7.04
N ASN A 81 -2.96 -30.87 -7.84
CA ASN A 81 -2.82 -31.39 -9.20
C ASN A 81 -2.33 -30.29 -10.15
N TYR A 82 -1.04 -29.97 -10.11
CA TYR A 82 -0.44 -28.93 -10.95
C TYR A 82 -0.70 -29.12 -12.45
N PRO A 83 -0.59 -30.33 -13.03
CA PRO A 83 -0.91 -30.54 -14.45
C PRO A 83 -2.33 -30.10 -14.85
N LEU A 84 -3.32 -30.34 -13.98
CA LEU A 84 -4.69 -29.89 -14.23
C LEU A 84 -4.78 -28.37 -14.26
N TYR A 85 -4.23 -27.69 -13.26
CA TYR A 85 -4.31 -26.22 -13.19
C TYR A 85 -3.49 -25.56 -14.29
N GLN A 86 -2.36 -26.15 -14.67
CA GLN A 86 -1.58 -25.70 -15.82
C GLN A 86 -2.37 -25.83 -17.13
N ALA A 87 -3.12 -26.93 -17.31
CA ALA A 87 -3.99 -27.11 -18.48
C ALA A 87 -5.15 -26.11 -18.52
N LEU A 88 -5.57 -25.57 -17.37
CA LEU A 88 -6.53 -24.48 -17.27
C LEU A 88 -5.90 -23.08 -17.46
N GLY A 89 -4.58 -23.01 -17.68
CA GLY A 89 -3.84 -21.77 -17.89
C GLY A 89 -3.30 -21.12 -16.61
N ALA A 90 -3.35 -21.79 -15.46
CA ALA A 90 -2.84 -21.23 -14.21
C ALA A 90 -1.31 -21.29 -14.15
N ASP A 91 -0.69 -20.14 -13.94
CA ASP A 91 0.73 -20.03 -13.58
C ASP A 91 0.91 -20.11 -12.05
N PHE A 92 -0.09 -19.61 -11.32
CA PHE A 92 -0.10 -19.58 -9.86
C PHE A 92 -1.40 -20.16 -9.30
N ALA A 93 -1.31 -20.72 -8.09
CA ALA A 93 -2.46 -21.12 -7.31
C ALA A 93 -2.33 -20.65 -5.86
N VAL A 94 -3.45 -20.29 -5.24
CA VAL A 94 -3.54 -19.98 -3.81
C VAL A 94 -4.42 -21.02 -3.13
N THR A 95 -3.93 -21.63 -2.06
CA THR A 95 -4.73 -22.50 -1.18
C THR A 95 -4.86 -21.88 0.20
N LEU A 96 -6.03 -22.08 0.82
CA LEU A 96 -6.34 -21.62 2.17
C LEU A 96 -6.76 -22.82 3.02
N THR A 97 -6.11 -22.99 4.17
CA THR A 97 -6.42 -24.06 5.11
C THR A 97 -6.58 -23.50 6.52
N ALA A 98 -7.58 -23.98 7.25
CA ALA A 98 -7.70 -23.73 8.67
C ALA A 98 -6.67 -24.59 9.40
N VAL A 99 -5.88 -23.96 10.26
CA VAL A 99 -4.98 -24.62 11.21
C VAL A 99 -5.67 -24.61 12.58
N PRO A 100 -5.44 -25.59 13.48
CA PRO A 100 -5.97 -25.50 14.84
C PRO A 100 -5.58 -24.19 15.54
N GLY A 101 -6.50 -23.64 16.34
CA GLY A 101 -6.42 -22.25 16.82
C GLY A 101 -6.94 -21.27 15.77
N ASP A 102 -7.05 -19.98 16.08
CA ASP A 102 -7.59 -18.97 15.14
C ASP A 102 -6.60 -18.61 14.02
N THR A 103 -5.85 -19.58 13.52
CA THR A 103 -4.79 -19.42 12.54
C THR A 103 -5.19 -20.06 11.21
N GLN A 104 -4.93 -19.34 10.13
CA GLN A 104 -5.12 -19.81 8.77
C GLN A 104 -3.74 -19.92 8.10
N SER A 105 -3.54 -20.97 7.30
CA SER A 105 -2.37 -21.10 6.44
C SER A 105 -2.78 -20.83 4.99
N MET A 106 -2.14 -19.83 4.39
CA MET A 106 -2.23 -19.54 2.96
C MET A 106 -0.94 -19.99 2.27
N MET A 107 -1.06 -20.83 1.25
CA MET A 107 0.08 -21.20 0.40
C MET A 107 -0.08 -20.63 -0.99
N VAL A 108 0.99 -20.02 -1.50
CA VAL A 108 1.12 -19.57 -2.89
C VAL A 108 1.98 -20.58 -3.62
N HIS A 109 1.43 -21.16 -4.68
CA HIS A 109 2.07 -22.21 -5.47
C HIS A 109 2.55 -21.65 -6.81
N ASP A 110 3.72 -22.12 -7.25
CA ASP A 110 4.18 -22.04 -8.63
C ASP A 110 3.70 -23.30 -9.36
N VAL A 111 2.72 -23.14 -10.25
CA VAL A 111 2.07 -24.27 -10.93
C VAL A 111 3.02 -24.88 -11.97
N ALA A 112 3.73 -24.04 -12.72
CA ALA A 112 4.71 -24.50 -13.71
C ALA A 112 5.92 -25.16 -13.05
N GLY A 113 6.36 -24.64 -11.90
CA GLY A 113 7.42 -25.20 -11.07
C GLY A 113 7.00 -26.43 -10.24
N GLY A 114 5.69 -26.70 -10.13
CA GLY A 114 5.16 -27.86 -9.41
C GLY A 114 5.37 -27.81 -7.89
N GLY A 115 5.37 -26.62 -7.28
CA GLY A 115 5.78 -26.47 -5.89
C GLY A 115 5.16 -25.28 -5.15
N VAL A 116 5.33 -25.27 -3.82
CA VAL A 116 4.95 -24.13 -2.99
C VAL A 116 6.06 -23.09 -3.06
N ARG A 117 5.70 -21.87 -3.46
CA ARG A 117 6.61 -20.72 -3.49
C ARG A 117 6.72 -20.05 -2.13
N ARG A 118 5.60 -19.96 -1.40
CA ARG A 118 5.55 -19.38 -0.04
C ARG A 118 4.36 -19.90 0.75
N GLU A 119 4.56 -20.16 2.04
CA GLU A 119 3.49 -20.39 3.02
C GLU A 119 3.44 -19.20 3.99
N PHE A 120 2.22 -18.80 4.33
CA PHE A 120 1.95 -17.77 5.31
C PHE A 120 0.97 -18.29 6.36
N ARG A 121 1.40 -18.33 7.62
CA ARG A 121 0.50 -18.53 8.75
C ARG A 121 0.09 -17.18 9.29
N VAL A 122 -1.21 -16.94 9.32
CA VAL A 122 -1.80 -15.67 9.73
C VAL A 122 -2.90 -15.92 10.74
N HIS A 123 -3.00 -15.02 11.71
CA HIS A 123 -4.18 -14.92 12.55
C HIS A 123 -5.12 -13.91 11.90
N LEU A 124 -6.26 -14.39 11.43
CA LEU A 124 -7.33 -13.52 10.97
C LEU A 124 -8.30 -13.25 12.13
N PRO A 125 -8.70 -12.00 12.34
CA PRO A 125 -9.79 -11.68 13.26
C PRO A 125 -11.08 -12.45 12.90
N PRO A 126 -12.04 -12.58 13.83
CA PRO A 126 -13.36 -13.10 13.51
C PRO A 126 -14.06 -12.27 12.42
N LEU A 127 -15.00 -12.88 11.69
CA LEU A 127 -15.76 -12.19 10.62
C LEU A 127 -16.51 -10.93 11.12
N THR A 128 -16.85 -10.87 12.41
CA THR A 128 -17.54 -9.73 13.03
C THR A 128 -16.61 -8.58 13.40
N ASP A 129 -15.30 -8.76 13.30
CA ASP A 129 -14.31 -7.73 13.65
C ASP A 129 -14.16 -6.73 12.50
N ALA A 130 -14.21 -5.43 12.81
CA ALA A 130 -14.07 -4.37 11.80
C ALA A 130 -12.70 -4.40 11.07
N GLY A 131 -11.69 -5.01 11.66
CA GLY A 131 -10.37 -5.21 11.09
C GLY A 131 -10.24 -6.45 10.20
N PHE A 132 -11.25 -7.32 10.12
CA PHE A 132 -11.20 -8.56 9.36
C PHE A 132 -10.88 -8.32 7.88
N ARG A 133 -11.66 -7.46 7.20
CA ARG A 133 -11.50 -7.16 5.77
C ARG A 133 -10.11 -6.65 5.46
N MET A 134 -9.65 -5.64 6.20
CA MET A 134 -8.31 -5.08 6.07
C MET A 134 -7.20 -6.10 6.39
N ALA A 135 -7.44 -7.10 7.25
CA ALA A 135 -6.50 -8.21 7.44
C ALA A 135 -6.44 -9.13 6.22
N VAL A 136 -7.57 -9.39 5.55
CA VAL A 136 -7.60 -10.17 4.30
C VAL A 136 -6.95 -9.40 3.15
N HIS A 137 -7.18 -8.10 3.02
CA HIS A 137 -6.51 -7.28 2.00
C HIS A 137 -4.97 -7.33 2.14
N ARG A 138 -4.44 -7.29 3.37
CA ARG A 138 -3.00 -7.49 3.61
C ARG A 138 -2.52 -8.89 3.23
N LEU A 139 -3.39 -9.89 3.36
CA LEU A 139 -3.08 -11.26 2.92
C LEU A 139 -3.01 -11.33 1.39
N SER A 140 -3.91 -10.63 0.68
CA SER A 140 -3.88 -10.49 -0.78
C SER A 140 -2.58 -9.85 -1.26
N ASP A 141 -2.14 -8.76 -0.63
CA ASP A 141 -0.85 -8.10 -0.96
C ASP A 141 0.34 -9.04 -0.78
N ARG A 142 0.33 -9.88 0.26
CA ARG A 142 1.37 -10.91 0.48
C ARG A 142 1.32 -12.01 -0.57
N ALA A 143 0.14 -12.38 -1.04
CA ALA A 143 -0.01 -13.37 -2.11
C ALA A 143 0.58 -12.85 -3.43
N LEU A 144 0.24 -11.61 -3.77
CA LEU A 144 0.73 -10.91 -4.95
C LEU A 144 2.26 -10.74 -4.91
N GLU A 145 2.81 -10.29 -3.77
CA GLU A 145 4.26 -10.16 -3.57
C GLU A 145 4.97 -11.52 -3.67
N ALA A 146 4.41 -12.58 -3.10
CA ALA A 146 5.00 -13.91 -3.22
C ALA A 146 5.03 -14.43 -4.67
N ALA A 147 3.98 -14.16 -5.44
CA ALA A 147 3.87 -14.60 -6.84
C ALA A 147 4.73 -13.77 -7.81
N LEU A 148 4.74 -12.45 -7.66
CA LEU A 148 5.33 -11.54 -8.66
C LEU A 148 6.52 -10.71 -8.16
N GLY A 149 6.77 -10.67 -6.85
CA GLY A 149 7.86 -9.88 -6.25
C GLY A 149 7.60 -8.37 -6.23
N VAL A 150 6.36 -7.94 -6.40
CA VAL A 150 5.94 -6.53 -6.35
C VAL A 150 4.90 -6.34 -5.25
N GLY A 151 4.87 -5.18 -4.61
CA GLY A 151 3.88 -4.88 -3.57
C GLY A 151 2.47 -4.70 -4.17
N GLY A 152 1.46 -5.18 -3.47
CA GLY A 152 0.05 -4.93 -3.80
C GLY A 152 -0.46 -3.61 -3.21
N ILE A 153 -1.70 -3.26 -3.57
CA ILE A 153 -2.42 -2.06 -3.11
C ILE A 153 -3.75 -2.38 -2.42
N ALA A 154 -4.08 -3.64 -2.21
CA ALA A 154 -5.38 -4.03 -1.68
C ALA A 154 -5.59 -3.49 -0.26
N ALA A 155 -4.53 -3.49 0.56
CA ALA A 155 -4.60 -2.97 1.93
C ALA A 155 -4.47 -1.43 2.03
N THR A 156 -4.90 -0.70 1.00
CA THR A 156 -4.84 0.77 0.97
C THR A 156 -6.21 1.41 1.21
N ARG A 157 -6.19 2.72 1.46
CA ARG A 157 -7.38 3.54 1.67
C ARG A 157 -7.30 4.85 0.89
N VAL A 158 -8.45 5.32 0.45
CA VAL A 158 -8.61 6.61 -0.21
C VAL A 158 -9.23 7.62 0.77
N LEU A 159 -8.67 8.83 0.82
CA LEU A 159 -9.34 9.98 1.44
C LEU A 159 -10.01 10.79 0.35
N TYR A 160 -11.25 11.21 0.60
CA TYR A 160 -11.97 12.07 -0.31
C TYR A 160 -12.88 13.02 0.46
N VAL A 161 -13.32 14.09 -0.22
CA VAL A 161 -14.21 15.09 0.36
C VAL A 161 -15.63 14.91 -0.19
N MET A 162 -16.61 14.82 0.70
CA MET A 162 -18.03 14.81 0.39
C MET A 162 -18.72 15.80 1.33
N GLU A 163 -19.52 16.71 0.79
CA GLU A 163 -20.28 17.71 1.57
C GLU A 163 -19.40 18.50 2.57
N GLY A 164 -18.16 18.83 2.17
CA GLY A 164 -17.22 19.56 3.02
C GLY A 164 -16.73 18.74 4.22
N LYS A 165 -16.71 17.41 4.13
CA LYS A 165 -16.17 16.50 5.14
C LYS A 165 -15.22 15.50 4.50
N VAL A 166 -14.21 15.06 5.24
CA VAL A 166 -13.25 14.04 4.78
C VAL A 166 -13.74 12.66 5.19
N TYR A 167 -13.89 11.79 4.21
CA TYR A 167 -14.17 10.38 4.40
C TYR A 167 -12.94 9.55 4.06
N ALA A 168 -12.76 8.44 4.76
CA ALA A 168 -11.86 7.36 4.38
C ALA A 168 -12.68 6.18 3.87
N ILE A 169 -12.20 5.52 2.82
CA ILE A 169 -12.81 4.33 2.23
C ILE A 169 -11.69 3.36 1.85
N ASP A 170 -11.95 2.06 1.93
CA ASP A 170 -11.00 1.06 1.46
C ASP A 170 -10.94 1.07 -0.08
N GLU A 171 -9.84 0.55 -0.66
CA GLU A 171 -9.57 0.61 -2.11
C GLU A 171 -10.71 0.02 -2.96
N ASP A 172 -11.38 -1.01 -2.45
CA ASP A 172 -12.46 -1.72 -3.13
C ASP A 172 -13.85 -1.07 -2.95
N GLY A 173 -13.90 0.10 -2.30
CA GLY A 173 -15.11 0.89 -2.04
C GLY A 173 -15.86 0.51 -0.76
N ALA A 174 -15.34 -0.42 0.06
CA ALA A 174 -15.96 -0.79 1.32
C ALA A 174 -15.54 0.11 2.50
N ASP A 175 -16.20 -0.09 3.65
CA ASP A 175 -15.82 0.48 4.95
C ASP A 175 -15.66 2.01 4.96
N GLN A 176 -16.52 2.69 4.22
CA GLN A 176 -16.60 4.15 4.21
C GLN A 176 -16.90 4.71 5.61
N ARG A 177 -16.11 5.69 6.04
CA ARG A 177 -16.27 6.36 7.33
C ARG A 177 -15.87 7.82 7.29
N LEU A 178 -16.63 8.65 8.00
CA LEU A 178 -16.26 10.04 8.27
C LEU A 178 -15.03 10.06 9.18
N VAL A 179 -13.98 10.81 8.79
CA VAL A 179 -12.74 10.91 9.56
C VAL A 179 -12.35 12.32 9.97
N SER A 180 -12.91 13.37 9.37
CA SER A 180 -12.71 14.76 9.82
C SER A 180 -13.69 15.17 10.91
N SER A 181 -13.47 16.34 11.52
CA SER A 181 -14.49 17.01 12.33
C SER A 181 -15.71 17.42 11.49
N THR A 182 -16.85 17.61 12.17
CA THR A 182 -18.08 18.17 11.61
C THR A 182 -18.22 19.68 11.80
N ASP A 183 -17.30 20.33 12.54
CA ASP A 183 -17.41 21.76 12.89
C ASP A 183 -17.39 22.69 11.67
N HIS A 184 -16.48 22.44 10.72
CA HIS A 184 -16.20 23.33 9.59
C HIS A 184 -15.99 22.55 8.29
N ALA A 185 -15.98 23.25 7.15
CA ALA A 185 -15.76 22.61 5.86
C ALA A 185 -14.30 22.14 5.74
N ALA A 186 -14.10 20.85 5.49
CA ALA A 186 -12.81 20.22 5.34
C ALA A 186 -12.43 20.08 3.85
N LEU A 187 -11.21 20.48 3.51
CA LEU A 187 -10.70 20.54 2.14
C LEU A 187 -9.28 19.96 2.05
N SER A 188 -8.94 19.48 0.85
CA SER A 188 -7.58 19.04 0.48
C SER A 188 -6.94 18.06 1.49
N PRO A 189 -7.57 16.90 1.77
CA PRO A 189 -6.97 15.92 2.67
C PRO A 189 -5.69 15.31 2.08
N ALA A 190 -4.70 15.05 2.92
CA ALA A 190 -3.45 14.39 2.54
C ALA A 190 -3.02 13.38 3.62
N TRP A 191 -2.76 12.15 3.19
CA TRP A 191 -2.23 11.10 4.07
C TRP A 191 -0.82 11.42 4.55
N ALA A 192 -0.54 11.11 5.81
CA ALA A 192 0.84 10.90 6.27
C ALA A 192 1.32 9.52 5.78
N SER A 193 2.63 9.36 5.60
CA SER A 193 3.24 8.09 5.16
C SER A 193 3.06 6.94 6.15
N ASP A 194 2.65 7.23 7.39
CA ASP A 194 2.31 6.21 8.39
C ASP A 194 0.91 5.60 8.20
N GLY A 195 0.05 6.17 7.35
CA GLY A 195 -1.32 5.71 7.12
C GLY A 195 -2.25 5.83 8.34
N ARG A 196 -1.79 6.45 9.42
CA ARG A 196 -2.53 6.64 10.68
C ARG A 196 -2.97 8.07 10.87
N ARG A 197 -2.24 9.01 10.26
CA ARG A 197 -2.55 10.44 10.30
C ARG A 197 -2.87 10.97 8.91
N PHE A 198 -3.66 12.03 8.89
CA PHE A 198 -3.88 12.84 7.70
C PHE A 198 -3.89 14.31 8.08
N ALA A 199 -3.60 15.16 7.10
CA ALA A 199 -3.71 16.60 7.22
C ALA A 199 -4.84 17.08 6.33
N TYR A 200 -5.49 18.16 6.72
CA TYR A 200 -6.52 18.81 5.92
C TYR A 200 -6.64 20.27 6.32
N MET A 201 -7.29 21.05 5.47
CA MET A 201 -7.69 22.42 5.76
C MET A 201 -9.12 22.42 6.29
N GLU A 202 -9.38 23.10 7.39
CA GLU A 202 -10.72 23.56 7.75
C GLU A 202 -10.91 24.99 7.27
N PHE A 203 -12.08 25.28 6.72
CA PHE A 203 -12.46 26.59 6.20
C PHE A 203 -13.77 27.08 6.82
N TRP A 204 -13.74 28.29 7.38
CA TRP A 204 -14.90 28.98 7.94
C TRP A 204 -14.72 30.49 7.81
N GLU A 205 -15.76 31.22 7.40
CA GLU A 205 -15.79 32.69 7.39
C GLU A 205 -14.57 33.36 6.70
N GLY A 206 -14.01 32.73 5.65
CA GLY A 206 -12.82 33.23 4.96
C GLY A 206 -11.48 32.86 5.60
N HIS A 207 -11.50 32.23 6.77
CA HIS A 207 -10.33 31.71 7.46
C HIS A 207 -10.09 30.24 7.11
N GLY A 208 -8.84 29.91 6.79
CA GLY A 208 -8.40 28.55 6.47
C GLY A 208 -7.28 28.15 7.39
N ARG A 209 -7.47 27.06 8.14
CA ARG A 209 -6.47 26.53 9.08
C ARG A 209 -6.20 25.07 8.80
N LEU A 210 -4.92 24.71 8.86
CA LEU A 210 -4.49 23.33 8.71
C LEU A 210 -4.56 22.57 10.03
N PHE A 211 -5.00 21.32 9.94
CA PHE A 211 -5.02 20.37 11.04
C PHE A 211 -4.32 19.09 10.62
N VAL A 212 -3.70 18.42 11.60
CA VAL A 212 -3.27 17.03 11.51
C VAL A 212 -4.13 16.22 12.45
N GLN A 213 -4.68 15.11 11.98
CA GLN A 213 -5.61 14.28 12.73
C GLN A 213 -5.25 12.81 12.65
N ASP A 214 -5.32 12.13 13.79
CA ASP A 214 -5.24 10.67 13.87
C ASP A 214 -6.58 10.03 13.48
N VAL A 215 -6.51 9.05 12.60
CA VAL A 215 -7.66 8.45 11.92
C VAL A 215 -8.44 7.49 12.82
N ALA A 216 -7.80 6.90 13.83
CA ALA A 216 -8.43 5.91 14.72
C ALA A 216 -9.07 6.57 15.94
N SER A 217 -8.34 7.50 16.57
CA SER A 217 -8.78 8.21 17.78
C SER A 217 -9.57 9.47 17.49
N GLY A 218 -9.49 10.01 16.26
CA GLY A 218 -10.05 11.32 15.92
C GLY A 218 -9.31 12.49 16.55
N LYS A 219 -8.20 12.26 17.26
CA LYS A 219 -7.42 13.33 17.89
C LYS A 219 -6.86 14.26 16.82
N ARG A 220 -7.33 15.52 16.80
CA ARG A 220 -6.81 16.58 15.91
C ARG A 220 -5.86 17.52 16.63
N THR A 221 -4.91 18.07 15.91
CA THR A 221 -3.97 19.09 16.37
C THR A 221 -3.83 20.15 15.29
N GLY A 222 -4.02 21.42 15.67
CA GLY A 222 -3.82 22.54 14.75
C GLY A 222 -2.34 22.65 14.37
N VAL A 223 -2.06 22.89 13.09
CA VAL A 223 -0.69 23.12 12.63
C VAL A 223 -0.24 24.51 13.10
N ALA A 224 0.96 24.58 13.67
CA ALA A 224 1.57 25.80 14.20
C ALA A 224 1.88 26.79 13.05
N THR A 225 0.86 27.54 12.67
CA THR A 225 0.86 28.57 11.65
C THR A 225 0.60 29.91 12.32
N SER A 226 0.96 31.02 11.68
CA SER A 226 0.71 32.35 12.27
C SER A 226 -0.79 32.68 12.37
N GLY A 227 -1.67 31.90 11.73
CA GLY A 227 -3.13 32.07 11.77
C GLY A 227 -3.66 33.33 11.07
N GLN A 228 -2.76 34.14 10.50
CA GLN A 228 -3.05 35.44 9.86
C GLN A 228 -3.26 35.33 8.34
N ALA A 229 -3.07 34.14 7.77
CA ALA A 229 -3.12 33.89 6.34
C ALA A 229 -3.92 32.62 6.05
N LEU A 230 -4.37 32.48 4.80
CA LEU A 230 -5.10 31.28 4.36
C LEU A 230 -4.09 30.17 4.08
N ASP A 231 -4.07 29.13 4.92
CA ASP A 231 -3.20 27.97 4.76
C ASP A 231 -3.98 26.77 4.21
N PHE A 232 -3.55 26.21 3.07
CA PHE A 232 -4.28 25.19 2.32
C PHE A 232 -3.38 24.20 1.58
N THR A 233 -3.99 23.14 1.02
CA THR A 233 -3.32 22.07 0.24
C THR A 233 -2.09 21.47 0.96
N PRO A 234 -2.28 20.88 2.15
CA PRO A 234 -1.18 20.28 2.88
C PRO A 234 -0.63 19.04 2.17
N ALA A 235 0.67 18.78 2.33
CA ALA A 235 1.33 17.55 1.88
C ALA A 235 2.43 17.15 2.87
N PHE A 236 2.43 15.89 3.30
CA PHE A 236 3.50 15.38 4.16
C PHE A 236 4.77 15.10 3.35
N SER A 237 5.91 15.39 3.96
CA SER A 237 7.18 14.81 3.57
C SER A 237 7.14 13.27 3.72
N PRO A 238 7.91 12.50 2.92
CA PRO A 238 7.92 11.04 3.00
C PRO A 238 8.27 10.49 4.38
N ASP A 239 9.08 11.19 5.17
CA ASP A 239 9.44 10.79 6.54
C ASP A 239 8.38 11.18 7.59
N GLY A 240 7.31 11.88 7.18
CA GLY A 240 6.17 12.26 8.02
C GLY A 240 6.45 13.35 9.06
N LYS A 241 7.62 14.01 9.03
CA LYS A 241 8.01 15.01 10.03
C LYS A 241 7.69 16.44 9.62
N THR A 242 7.73 16.71 8.32
CA THR A 242 7.49 18.04 7.76
C THR A 242 6.18 18.04 6.98
N LEU A 243 5.42 19.13 7.09
CA LEU A 243 4.26 19.40 6.25
C LEU A 243 4.58 20.59 5.34
N ALA A 244 4.47 20.39 4.04
CA ALA A 244 4.44 21.45 3.06
C ALA A 244 2.99 21.92 2.85
N PHE A 245 2.78 23.20 2.58
CA PHE A 245 1.45 23.75 2.30
C PHE A 245 1.56 25.07 1.53
N SER A 246 0.45 25.48 0.95
CA SER A 246 0.30 26.79 0.31
C SER A 246 -0.24 27.79 1.32
N ARG A 247 0.32 29.00 1.33
CA ARG A 247 -0.16 30.13 2.13
C ARG A 247 -0.48 31.29 1.22
N ALA A 248 -1.72 31.78 1.25
CA ALA A 248 -2.12 33.00 0.56
C ALA A 248 -2.14 34.19 1.54
N THR A 249 -1.43 35.25 1.15
CA THR A 249 -1.40 36.57 1.79
C THR A 249 -1.80 37.63 0.76
N GLU A 250 -1.84 38.90 1.18
CA GLU A 250 -2.05 40.02 0.24
C GLU A 250 -0.94 40.13 -0.83
N GLU A 251 0.26 39.59 -0.56
CA GLU A 251 1.40 39.63 -1.49
C GLU A 251 1.34 38.53 -2.55
N GLY A 252 0.45 37.54 -2.40
CA GLY A 252 0.34 36.38 -3.29
C GLY A 252 0.26 35.06 -2.53
N THR A 253 0.46 33.96 -3.26
CA THR A 253 0.48 32.61 -2.70
C THR A 253 1.88 32.02 -2.80
N ASP A 254 2.38 31.48 -1.70
CA ASP A 254 3.68 30.85 -1.63
C ASP A 254 3.65 29.50 -0.94
N LEU A 255 4.70 28.72 -1.16
CA LEU A 255 4.89 27.43 -0.49
C LEU A 255 5.63 27.62 0.83
N TYR A 256 5.11 27.01 1.88
CA TYR A 256 5.70 26.97 3.21
C TYR A 256 5.90 25.53 3.66
N THR A 257 6.82 25.34 4.59
CA THR A 257 6.99 24.10 5.34
C THR A 257 7.03 24.36 6.82
N VAL A 258 6.53 23.40 7.60
CA VAL A 258 6.60 23.42 9.06
C VAL A 258 6.96 22.03 9.57
N ASN A 259 7.77 21.97 10.63
CA ASN A 259 8.04 20.73 11.33
C ASN A 259 6.86 20.40 12.25
N ILE A 260 6.15 19.32 11.95
CA ILE A 260 4.95 18.88 12.68
C ILE A 260 5.30 18.18 13.99
N LYS A 261 6.48 17.56 14.08
CA LYS A 261 6.93 16.88 15.31
C LYS A 261 7.15 17.88 16.43
N ASP A 262 7.83 18.98 16.12
CA ASP A 262 8.26 19.97 17.10
C ASP A 262 7.36 21.23 17.08
N GLY A 263 6.41 21.31 16.14
CA GLY A 263 5.52 22.47 15.97
C GLY A 263 6.27 23.77 15.64
N CYS A 264 7.47 23.67 15.06
CA CYS A 264 8.41 24.78 14.91
C CYS A 264 8.78 25.02 13.45
N CYS A 265 9.69 25.99 13.28
CA CYS A 265 10.57 26.03 12.12
C CYS A 265 9.81 26.26 10.82
N LEU A 266 8.79 27.12 10.90
CA LEU A 266 8.01 27.57 9.77
C LEU A 266 8.91 28.33 8.79
N GLN A 267 8.99 27.84 7.55
CA GLN A 267 9.88 28.37 6.53
C GLN A 267 9.13 28.56 5.21
N ARG A 268 9.32 29.71 4.56
CA ARG A 268 8.89 29.96 3.17
C ARG A 268 9.89 29.32 2.21
N LEU A 269 9.42 28.47 1.29
CA LEU A 269 10.26 27.75 0.31
C LEU A 269 10.34 28.46 -1.04
N PHE A 270 9.27 29.11 -1.47
CA PHE A 270 9.20 29.78 -2.77
C PHE A 270 8.64 31.19 -2.61
N VAL A 271 9.12 32.10 -3.47
CA VAL A 271 8.58 33.45 -3.63
C VAL A 271 8.03 33.50 -5.04
N GLN A 272 6.71 33.44 -5.20
CA GLN A 272 6.11 33.89 -6.44
C GLN A 272 6.31 35.41 -6.44
N ARG A 273 7.25 35.92 -7.25
CA ARG A 273 7.38 37.37 -7.45
C ARG A 273 6.09 37.86 -8.12
N ALA A 274 5.14 38.30 -7.31
CA ALA A 274 4.05 39.12 -7.80
C ALA A 274 4.63 40.47 -8.24
N GLY A 275 4.53 40.76 -9.55
CA GLY A 275 4.66 42.13 -10.08
C GLY A 275 6.07 42.69 -10.22
N VAL A 276 6.83 42.23 -11.23
CA VAL A 276 7.50 43.23 -12.08
C VAL A 276 6.53 43.50 -13.22
N VAL A 277 5.93 44.69 -13.24
CA VAL A 277 5.37 45.23 -14.48
C VAL A 277 6.56 45.28 -15.44
N ALA A 278 6.66 44.28 -16.31
CA ALA A 278 7.65 44.26 -17.36
C ALA A 278 7.32 45.43 -18.29
N ARG A 279 7.98 46.58 -18.10
CA ARG A 279 8.15 47.52 -19.20
C ARG A 279 8.85 46.74 -20.29
N ARG A 280 8.09 46.40 -21.33
CA ARG A 280 8.54 45.68 -22.51
C ARG A 280 9.73 46.43 -23.10
N THR A 281 10.93 45.95 -22.79
CA THR A 281 12.13 46.21 -23.59
C THR A 281 12.60 44.85 -24.05
N GLU A 282 12.30 44.56 -25.31
CA GLU A 282 12.72 43.33 -25.98
C GLU A 282 14.25 43.32 -26.04
N ARG A 283 14.88 42.51 -25.21
CA ARG A 283 16.22 41.97 -25.50
C ARG A 283 16.16 40.46 -25.42
N ARG A 284 16.23 39.84 -26.60
CA ARG A 284 16.38 38.40 -26.81
C ARG A 284 17.68 37.93 -26.15
N LEU A 285 17.58 36.98 -25.22
CA LEU A 285 18.72 36.19 -24.72
C LEU A 285 18.57 34.73 -25.19
N PRO A 286 19.67 34.04 -25.55
CA PRO A 286 19.64 32.69 -26.12
C PRO A 286 19.43 31.60 -25.04
N PRO A 287 18.99 30.39 -25.43
CA PRO A 287 18.52 29.38 -24.48
C PRO A 287 19.68 28.73 -23.74
N ARG A 288 19.66 28.73 -22.40
CA ARG A 288 20.52 27.87 -21.58
C ARG A 288 19.72 26.66 -21.08
N ARG A 289 20.28 25.47 -21.34
CA ARG A 289 19.79 24.16 -20.91
C ARG A 289 19.67 24.10 -19.37
N GLY A 290 18.47 23.78 -18.88
CA GLY A 290 18.25 23.49 -17.47
C GLY A 290 18.94 22.20 -17.04
N ARG A 291 19.79 22.27 -16.01
CA ARG A 291 20.22 21.11 -15.23
C ARG A 291 19.33 21.04 -13.99
N TYR A 292 18.58 19.94 -13.84
CA TYR A 292 17.98 19.58 -12.55
C TYR A 292 19.12 19.16 -11.60
N LEU A 293 19.16 19.74 -10.40
CA LEU A 293 20.05 19.31 -9.34
C LEU A 293 19.39 18.15 -8.57
N ALA A 294 19.84 16.93 -8.82
CA ALA A 294 19.71 15.83 -7.87
C ALA A 294 20.84 16.00 -6.84
N GLY A 295 20.48 16.36 -5.60
CA GLY A 295 21.42 16.46 -4.49
C GLY A 295 21.54 15.12 -3.77
N VAL A 296 22.67 14.45 -3.96
CA VAL A 296 23.12 13.31 -3.13
C VAL A 296 23.85 13.89 -1.92
N CYS A 297 23.40 13.56 -0.70
CA CYS A 297 24.13 13.86 0.53
C CYS A 297 25.20 12.79 0.79
N PRO A 298 26.50 13.13 0.89
CA PRO A 298 27.51 12.21 1.41
C PRO A 298 27.45 12.17 2.94
N GLY A 299 27.48 10.95 3.48
CA GLY A 299 27.44 10.66 4.91
C GLY A 299 28.67 11.16 5.67
N ARG A 300 28.45 11.53 6.93
CA ARG A 300 29.51 11.78 7.92
C ARG A 300 30.18 10.47 8.28
N THR A 301 31.48 10.35 8.02
CA THR A 301 32.36 9.37 8.67
C THR A 301 33.16 10.05 9.78
N ASN A 302 33.06 9.48 10.98
CA ASN A 302 33.94 9.77 12.11
C ASN A 302 35.39 9.42 11.78
N ALA A 303 36.33 10.28 12.17
CA ALA A 303 37.71 9.88 12.43
C ALA A 303 38.20 10.61 13.70
N ARG A 304 38.57 9.80 14.69
CA ARG A 304 39.32 10.19 15.89
C ARG A 304 40.80 10.36 15.52
N GLY A 305 41.47 11.27 16.23
CA GLY A 305 42.86 11.10 16.68
C GLY A 305 43.94 11.83 15.89
N ALA A 306 44.54 12.85 16.51
CA ALA A 306 45.94 12.84 16.96
C ALA A 306 46.43 14.28 17.22
N ALA A 307 47.06 14.46 18.38
CA ALA A 307 47.66 15.70 18.84
C ALA A 307 49.02 15.97 18.17
N ALA A 308 49.38 17.24 18.02
CA ALA A 308 50.77 17.70 18.04
C ALA A 308 50.85 19.17 18.49
N HIS A 309 51.66 19.39 19.52
CA HIS A 309 52.12 20.67 20.05
C HIS A 309 53.04 21.42 19.07
N LEU A 310 53.13 22.75 19.29
CA LEU A 310 54.18 23.76 18.95
C LEU A 310 53.47 24.98 18.33
N GLY A 311 53.65 26.24 18.72
CA GLY A 311 54.51 26.92 19.69
C GLY A 311 54.22 28.43 19.56
N ARG A 312 54.45 29.20 20.63
CA ARG A 312 54.33 30.68 20.67
C ARG A 312 55.23 31.37 19.62
N ALA A 313 54.77 32.49 19.09
CA ALA A 313 55.54 33.74 19.02
C ALA A 313 54.60 34.93 18.73
N GLU A 314 54.74 35.96 19.58
CA GLU A 314 54.31 37.38 19.49
C GLU A 314 52.82 37.74 19.45
#